data_AF-A0A817S230-F1
#
_entry.id   AF-A0A817S230-F1
#
_cell.length_a   1.000
_cell.length_b   1.000
_cell.length_c   1.000
_cell.angle_alpha   90.00
_cell.angle_beta   90.00
_cell.angle_gamma   90.00
#
_symmetry.space_group_name_H-M   'P 1'
#
loop_
_entity.id
_entity.type
_entity.pdbx_description
1 polymer ?
#
loop_
_entity_poly.entity_id
_entity_poly.type
_entity_poly.pdbx_seq_one_letter_code
_entity_poly.pdbx_strand_id
1 'polypeptide(L)'
;MNNSSLSDYSLSSSEEWASLLLINRIVYRGYFLFLIMAGTCGNLLTAITLLRAKLRKYTTCQFMAVCAILNIGVLLTNTLNMMLSQGYDIHLRSQFDFAWCRINAFVAQWIRGMASWILVIVAFDRFQQSKTVRRSPTNNKHIVLFTMIITGFILLLLNLHYVLFTGNKVVLSENTTFLACIFDKHSENNFQKFFASTSTWQELVTYIIVFMYK
;
A
#
# COMPACT_ATOMS: atom_id res chain seq x y z
N MET A 1 -13.61 55.20 0.78
CA MET A 1 -14.27 54.32 1.76
C MET A 1 -14.68 53.05 1.03
N ASN A 2 -13.93 51.94 1.16
CA ASN A 2 -14.31 50.58 0.72
C ASN A 2 -13.25 49.48 1.01
N ASN A 3 -12.11 49.79 1.63
CA ASN A 3 -11.06 48.78 1.90
C ASN A 3 -11.26 47.98 3.19
N SER A 4 -12.14 48.40 4.10
CA SER A 4 -12.38 47.69 5.37
C SER A 4 -13.12 46.36 5.17
N SER A 5 -14.16 46.34 4.34
CA SER A 5 -14.98 45.14 4.11
C SER A 5 -14.26 44.00 3.37
N LEU A 6 -13.30 44.32 2.49
CA LEU A 6 -12.51 43.31 1.77
C LEU A 6 -11.48 42.61 2.69
N SER A 7 -10.96 43.36 3.66
CA SER A 7 -10.00 42.89 4.66
C SER A 7 -10.67 41.92 5.64
N ASP A 8 -11.87 42.25 6.10
CA ASP A 8 -12.63 41.40 7.03
C ASP A 8 -13.10 40.09 6.38
N TYR A 9 -13.45 40.11 5.08
CA TYR A 9 -13.84 38.90 4.35
C TYR A 9 -12.66 37.94 4.12
N SER A 10 -11.48 38.48 3.81
CA SER A 10 -10.26 37.67 3.66
C SER A 10 -9.80 37.08 4.99
N LEU A 11 -9.89 37.83 6.09
CA LEU A 11 -9.56 37.35 7.43
C LEU A 11 -10.51 36.23 7.87
N SER A 12 -11.83 36.45 7.78
CA SER A 12 -12.87 35.45 8.11
C SER A 12 -12.71 34.17 7.29
N SER A 13 -12.41 34.28 5.99
CA SER A 13 -12.21 33.11 5.15
C SER A 13 -10.95 32.32 5.58
N SER A 14 -9.87 33.00 5.95
CA SER A 14 -8.62 32.35 6.36
C SER A 14 -8.73 31.61 7.70
N GLU A 15 -9.50 32.15 8.65
CA GLU A 15 -9.80 31.48 9.92
C GLU A 15 -10.67 30.22 9.74
N GLU A 16 -11.62 30.26 8.81
CA GLU A 16 -12.48 29.12 8.48
C GLU A 16 -11.67 27.98 7.85
N TRP A 17 -10.77 28.29 6.90
CA TRP A 17 -9.84 27.31 6.32
C TRP A 17 -8.89 26.71 7.36
N ALA A 18 -8.36 27.52 8.27
CA ALA A 18 -7.49 27.04 9.35
C ALA A 18 -8.23 26.05 10.29
N SER A 19 -9.47 26.36 10.63
CA SER A 19 -10.32 25.51 11.46
C SER A 19 -10.65 24.18 10.78
N LEU A 20 -11.00 24.20 9.49
CA LEU A 20 -11.24 23.00 8.69
C LEU A 20 -10.00 22.11 8.56
N LEU A 21 -8.81 22.71 8.35
CA LEU A 21 -7.55 21.98 8.29
C LEU A 21 -7.22 21.28 9.61
N LEU A 22 -7.47 21.95 10.74
CA LEU A 22 -7.27 21.36 12.08
C LEU A 22 -8.21 20.19 12.34
N ILE A 23 -9.51 20.34 12.01
CA ILE A 23 -10.50 19.27 12.17
C ILE A 23 -10.11 18.06 11.31
N ASN A 24 -9.79 18.28 10.04
CA ASN A 24 -9.33 17.21 9.14
C ASN A 24 -8.12 16.48 9.70
N ARG A 25 -7.12 17.21 10.21
CA ARG A 25 -5.92 16.62 10.81
C ARG A 25 -6.25 15.72 12.02
N ILE A 26 -7.14 16.15 12.90
CA ILE A 26 -7.57 15.36 14.07
C ILE A 26 -8.31 14.10 13.62
N VAL A 27 -9.25 14.24 12.67
CA VAL A 27 -10.02 13.12 12.13
C VAL A 27 -9.09 12.10 11.46
N TYR A 28 -8.14 12.54 10.63
CA TYR A 28 -7.16 11.66 10.00
C TYR A 28 -6.31 10.91 11.03
N ARG A 29 -5.82 11.60 12.07
CA ARG A 29 -5.05 10.95 13.16
C ARG A 29 -5.85 9.84 13.84
N GLY A 30 -7.09 10.15 14.25
CA GLY A 30 -7.97 9.17 14.91
C GLY A 30 -8.29 7.98 14.01
N TYR A 31 -8.65 8.25 12.75
CA TYR A 31 -8.97 7.23 11.75
C TYR A 31 -7.78 6.29 11.48
N PHE A 32 -6.59 6.84 11.21
CA PHE A 32 -5.41 6.03 10.93
C PHE A 32 -4.93 5.23 12.14
N LEU A 33 -4.97 5.80 13.35
CA LEU A 33 -4.65 5.07 14.58
C LEU A 33 -5.60 3.90 14.80
N PHE A 34 -6.90 4.11 14.61
CA PHE A 34 -7.89 3.05 14.69
C PHE A 34 -7.62 1.94 13.68
N LEU A 35 -7.35 2.29 12.41
CA LEU A 35 -7.01 1.32 11.37
C LEU A 35 -5.76 0.51 11.71
N ILE A 36 -4.72 1.15 12.23
CA ILE A 36 -3.49 0.46 12.61
C ILE A 36 -3.76 -0.49 13.77
N MET A 37 -4.43 -0.05 14.84
CA MET A 37 -4.72 -0.90 15.99
C MET A 37 -5.65 -2.05 15.63
N ALA A 38 -6.83 -1.75 15.06
CA ALA A 38 -7.80 -2.77 14.68
C ALA A 38 -7.23 -3.72 13.63
N GLY A 39 -6.52 -3.18 12.63
CA GLY A 39 -5.91 -3.96 11.57
C GLY A 39 -4.78 -4.86 12.06
N THR A 40 -3.90 -4.38 12.93
CA THR A 40 -2.81 -5.20 13.49
C THR A 40 -3.36 -6.29 14.40
N CYS A 41 -4.27 -5.96 15.33
CA CYS A 41 -4.90 -6.95 16.20
C CYS A 41 -5.68 -8.02 15.40
N GLY A 42 -6.50 -7.61 14.43
CA GLY A 42 -7.31 -8.52 13.63
C GLY A 42 -6.47 -9.45 12.75
N ASN A 43 -5.47 -8.90 12.05
CA ASN A 43 -4.57 -9.72 11.23
C ASN A 43 -3.66 -10.62 12.08
N LEU A 44 -3.19 -10.16 13.24
CA LEU A 44 -2.39 -10.97 14.15
C LEU A 44 -3.19 -12.16 14.69
N LEU A 45 -4.42 -11.91 15.16
CA LEU A 45 -5.31 -12.97 15.62
C LEU A 45 -5.60 -13.98 14.51
N THR A 46 -5.80 -13.50 13.28
CA THR A 46 -6.00 -14.34 12.10
C THR A 46 -4.78 -15.21 11.81
N ALA A 47 -3.58 -14.63 11.82
CA ALA A 47 -2.33 -15.37 11.64
C ALA A 47 -2.15 -16.45 12.71
N ILE A 48 -2.32 -16.10 13.99
CA ILE A 48 -2.19 -17.04 15.12
C ILE A 48 -3.20 -18.19 14.98
N THR A 49 -4.45 -17.88 14.63
CA THR A 49 -5.51 -18.89 14.52
C THR A 49 -5.23 -19.85 13.36
N LEU A 50 -4.86 -19.33 12.19
CA LEU A 50 -4.63 -20.13 10.98
C LEU A 50 -3.31 -20.93 11.04
N LEU A 51 -2.33 -20.49 11.81
CA LEU A 51 -1.07 -21.21 12.03
C LEU A 51 -1.21 -22.43 12.95
N ARG A 52 -2.35 -22.61 13.64
CA ARG A 52 -2.60 -23.79 14.47
C ARG A 52 -2.50 -25.08 13.66
N ALA A 53 -1.88 -26.11 14.24
CA ALA A 53 -1.53 -27.36 13.56
C ALA A 53 -2.71 -28.06 12.85
N LYS A 54 -3.94 -27.94 13.40
CA LYS A 54 -5.16 -28.50 12.82
C LYS A 54 -5.57 -27.84 11.50
N LEU A 55 -5.35 -26.53 11.35
CA LEU A 55 -5.76 -25.75 10.18
C LEU A 55 -4.67 -25.67 9.11
N ARG A 56 -3.40 -25.83 9.50
CA ARG A 56 -2.24 -25.87 8.57
C ARG A 56 -2.32 -26.99 7.53
N LYS A 57 -3.21 -27.96 7.68
CA LYS A 57 -3.44 -29.03 6.68
C LYS A 57 -4.06 -28.51 5.38
N TYR A 58 -4.78 -27.39 5.43
CA TYR A 58 -5.45 -26.82 4.26
C TYR A 58 -4.57 -25.74 3.60
N THR A 59 -4.35 -25.86 2.29
CA THR A 59 -3.57 -24.91 1.47
C THR A 59 -4.12 -23.49 1.58
N THR A 60 -5.45 -23.34 1.55
CA THR A 60 -6.09 -22.03 1.69
C THR A 60 -5.79 -21.35 3.02
N CYS A 61 -5.76 -22.11 4.13
CA CYS A 61 -5.45 -21.55 5.44
C CYS A 61 -3.99 -21.05 5.51
N GLN A 62 -3.07 -21.72 4.81
CA GLN A 62 -1.68 -21.26 4.70
C GLN A 62 -1.58 -19.95 3.90
N PHE A 63 -2.26 -19.84 2.76
CA PHE A 63 -2.31 -18.60 1.99
C PHE A 63 -2.91 -17.45 2.78
N MET A 64 -4.03 -17.68 3.49
CA MET A 64 -4.67 -16.66 4.33
C MET A 64 -3.78 -16.23 5.51
N ALA A 65 -3.00 -17.15 6.10
CA ALA A 65 -2.06 -16.80 7.16
C ALA A 65 -0.94 -15.87 6.65
N VAL A 66 -0.39 -16.15 5.47
CA VAL A 66 0.62 -15.27 4.84
C VAL A 66 0.00 -13.93 4.44
N CYS A 67 -1.23 -13.93 3.92
CA CYS A 67 -1.98 -12.70 3.63
C CYS A 67 -2.12 -11.83 4.89
N ALA A 68 -2.46 -12.43 6.03
CA ALA A 68 -2.58 -11.69 7.29
C ALA A 68 -1.24 -11.05 7.73
N ILE A 69 -0.12 -11.76 7.56
CA ILE A 69 1.22 -11.20 7.85
C ILE A 69 1.54 -10.03 6.90
N LEU A 70 1.25 -10.18 5.60
CA LEU A 70 1.46 -9.11 4.63
C LEU A 70 0.58 -7.89 4.92
N ASN A 71 -0.68 -8.09 5.33
CA ASN A 71 -1.57 -6.99 5.73
C ASN A 71 -1.01 -6.18 6.90
N ILE A 72 -0.37 -6.83 7.88
CA ILE A 72 0.36 -6.13 8.95
C ILE A 72 1.51 -5.31 8.34
N GLY A 73 2.26 -5.89 7.40
CA GLY A 73 3.30 -5.17 6.65
C GLY A 73 2.77 -3.96 5.88
N VAL A 74 1.61 -4.06 5.23
CA VAL A 74 0.96 -2.93 4.53
C VAL A 74 0.58 -1.83 5.51
N LEU A 75 0.00 -2.19 6.67
CA LEU A 75 -0.36 -1.23 7.71
C LEU A 75 0.87 -0.48 8.23
N LEU A 76 1.97 -1.19 8.48
CA LEU A 76 3.21 -0.61 8.99
C LEU A 76 3.96 0.24 7.96
N THR A 77 3.95 -0.13 6.68
CA THR A 77 4.74 0.59 5.65
C THR A 77 3.98 1.72 4.99
N ASN A 78 2.68 1.54 4.76
CA ASN A 78 1.86 2.49 4.02
C ASN A 78 0.99 3.35 4.94
N THR A 79 0.17 2.71 5.77
CA THR A 79 -0.78 3.42 6.63
C THR A 79 -0.07 4.25 7.69
N LEU A 80 0.98 3.71 8.31
CA LEU A 80 1.82 4.47 9.25
C LEU A 80 2.48 5.68 8.59
N ASN A 81 2.99 5.52 7.37
CA ASN A 81 3.61 6.62 6.63
C ASN A 81 2.59 7.70 6.24
N MET A 82 1.36 7.31 5.87
CA MET A 82 0.26 8.24 5.64
C MET A 82 -0.16 8.96 6.92
N MET A 83 -0.25 8.25 8.05
CA MET A 83 -0.56 8.83 9.36
C MET A 83 0.47 9.88 9.77
N LEU A 84 1.75 9.59 9.58
CA LEU A 84 2.82 10.52 9.93
C LEU A 84 2.83 11.72 8.99
N SER A 85 2.66 11.49 7.68
CA SER A 85 2.67 12.56 6.69
C SER A 85 1.45 13.48 6.75
N GLN A 86 0.23 12.94 6.90
CA GLN A 86 -1.02 13.72 6.89
C GLN A 86 -1.46 14.14 8.29
N GLY A 87 -1.11 13.34 9.30
CA GLY A 87 -1.45 13.63 10.68
C GLY A 87 -0.43 14.55 11.35
N TYR A 88 0.87 14.27 11.21
CA TYR A 88 1.92 14.92 11.98
C TYR A 88 2.85 15.81 11.14
N ASP A 89 2.63 15.93 9.83
CA ASP A 89 3.55 16.56 8.87
C ASP A 89 4.97 15.95 8.92
N ILE A 90 5.10 14.74 9.47
CA ILE A 90 6.36 13.99 9.56
C ILE A 90 6.43 13.06 8.36
N HIS A 91 7.38 13.34 7.49
CA HIS A 91 7.59 12.53 6.31
C HIS A 91 8.77 11.57 6.50
N LEU A 92 8.50 10.38 7.04
CA LEU A 92 9.54 9.37 7.27
C LEU A 92 10.39 9.09 6.03
N ARG A 93 9.78 9.06 4.84
CA ARG A 93 10.51 8.83 3.59
C ARG A 93 11.55 9.91 3.26
N SER A 94 11.33 11.13 3.73
CA SER A 94 12.20 12.27 3.44
C SER A 94 13.31 12.49 4.46
N GLN A 95 13.17 11.93 5.67
CA GLN A 95 14.12 12.14 6.76
C GLN A 95 15.36 11.24 6.66
N PHE A 96 15.29 10.18 5.86
CA PHE A 96 16.40 9.26 5.62
C PHE A 96 17.01 9.47 4.22
N ASP A 97 18.13 8.80 3.97
CA ASP A 97 18.84 8.83 2.70
C ASP A 97 17.98 8.45 1.49
N PHE A 98 18.43 8.93 0.33
CA PHE A 98 17.83 8.67 -0.98
C PHE A 98 17.59 7.17 -1.26
N ALA A 99 18.56 6.33 -0.88
CA ALA A 99 18.45 4.89 -1.03
C ALA A 99 17.32 4.29 -0.17
N TRP A 100 17.18 4.75 1.08
CA TRP A 100 16.12 4.29 1.98
C TRP A 100 14.74 4.65 1.46
N CYS A 101 14.60 5.87 0.95
CA CYS A 101 13.36 6.37 0.39
C CYS A 101 12.88 5.51 -0.82
N ARG A 102 13.81 5.12 -1.71
CA ARG A 102 13.55 4.19 -2.83
C ARG A 102 13.17 2.79 -2.38
N ILE A 103 13.96 2.22 -1.46
CA ILE A 103 13.73 0.86 -0.94
C ILE A 103 12.38 0.80 -0.20
N ASN A 104 12.07 1.79 0.64
CA ASN A 104 10.81 1.82 1.37
C ASN A 104 9.60 1.98 0.43
N ALA A 105 9.72 2.80 -0.62
CA ALA A 105 8.66 2.90 -1.64
C ALA A 105 8.46 1.58 -2.39
N PHE A 106 9.55 0.92 -2.80
CA PHE A 106 9.50 -0.39 -3.44
C PHE A 106 8.88 -1.46 -2.54
N VAL A 107 9.35 -1.59 -1.29
CA VAL A 107 8.84 -2.58 -0.33
C VAL A 107 7.36 -2.35 -0.06
N ALA A 108 6.92 -1.10 0.13
CA ALA A 108 5.51 -0.81 0.36
C ALA A 108 4.61 -1.26 -0.82
N GLN A 109 5.05 -1.07 -2.06
CA GLN A 109 4.30 -1.49 -3.24
C GLN A 109 4.38 -3.00 -3.45
N TRP A 110 5.54 -3.60 -3.23
CA TRP A 110 5.70 -5.04 -3.32
C TRP A 110 4.83 -5.80 -2.30
N ILE A 111 4.82 -5.37 -1.03
CA ILE A 111 3.97 -5.98 0.01
C ILE A 111 2.48 -5.83 -0.35
N ARG A 112 2.06 -4.66 -0.85
CA ARG A 112 0.67 -4.42 -1.26
C ARG A 112 0.26 -5.32 -2.41
N GLY A 113 1.10 -5.42 -3.45
CA GLY A 113 0.88 -6.32 -4.57
C GLY A 113 0.84 -7.79 -4.12
N MET A 114 1.74 -8.19 -3.22
CA MET A 114 1.74 -9.55 -2.69
C MET A 114 0.45 -9.87 -1.93
N ALA A 115 -0.02 -8.97 -1.07
CA ALA A 115 -1.26 -9.16 -0.32
C ALA A 115 -2.46 -9.32 -1.26
N SER A 116 -2.54 -8.48 -2.29
CA SER A 116 -3.65 -8.46 -3.23
C SER A 116 -3.67 -9.69 -4.15
N TRP A 117 -2.51 -10.17 -4.59
CA TRP A 117 -2.38 -11.37 -5.41
C TRP A 117 -2.62 -12.68 -4.65
N ILE A 118 -2.25 -12.74 -3.36
CA ILE A 118 -2.59 -13.91 -2.54
C ILE A 118 -4.10 -14.10 -2.44
N LEU A 119 -4.88 -13.02 -2.38
CA LEU A 119 -6.35 -13.11 -2.39
C LEU A 119 -6.87 -13.71 -3.70
N VAL A 120 -6.27 -13.37 -4.85
CA VAL A 120 -6.61 -13.99 -6.14
C VAL A 120 -6.31 -15.48 -6.12
N ILE A 121 -5.14 -15.87 -5.62
CA ILE A 121 -4.74 -17.29 -5.51
C ILE A 121 -5.70 -18.05 -4.61
N VAL A 122 -6.09 -17.46 -3.46
CA VAL A 122 -7.09 -18.03 -2.54
C VAL A 122 -8.44 -18.20 -3.23
N ALA A 123 -8.93 -17.19 -3.94
CA ALA A 123 -10.19 -17.26 -4.67
C ALA A 123 -10.16 -18.38 -5.73
N PHE A 124 -9.04 -18.50 -6.44
CA PHE A 124 -8.82 -19.54 -7.44
C PHE A 124 -8.78 -20.95 -6.83
N ASP A 125 -8.05 -21.13 -5.73
CA ASP A 125 -8.01 -22.39 -4.96
C ASP A 125 -9.42 -22.81 -4.51
N ARG A 126 -10.23 -21.87 -4.05
CA ARG A 126 -11.64 -22.12 -3.68
C ARG A 126 -12.52 -22.48 -4.88
N PHE A 127 -12.35 -21.80 -6.01
CA PHE A 127 -13.09 -22.10 -7.24
C PHE A 127 -12.75 -23.47 -7.83
N GLN A 128 -11.49 -23.90 -7.73
CA GLN A 128 -11.11 -25.27 -8.12
C GLN A 128 -11.73 -26.30 -7.19
N GLN A 129 -11.68 -26.06 -5.87
CA GLN A 129 -12.29 -26.95 -4.88
C GLN A 129 -13.81 -27.06 -5.04
N SER A 130 -14.51 -26.02 -5.51
CA SER A 130 -15.96 -26.11 -5.75
C SER A 130 -16.32 -26.95 -6.97
N LYS A 131 -15.43 -27.07 -7.96
CA LYS A 131 -15.64 -27.91 -9.15
C LYS A 131 -15.32 -29.40 -8.92
N THR A 132 -14.48 -29.71 -7.93
CA THR A 132 -14.07 -31.09 -7.64
C THR A 132 -14.86 -31.68 -6.48
N VAL A 133 -15.71 -32.68 -6.75
CA VAL A 133 -16.59 -33.35 -5.75
C VAL A 133 -15.80 -34.06 -4.64
N ARG A 134 -14.53 -34.42 -4.87
CA ARG A 134 -13.65 -35.01 -3.84
C ARG A 134 -12.75 -33.94 -3.21
N ARG A 135 -13.07 -33.56 -1.97
CA ARG A 135 -12.15 -32.87 -1.05
C ARG A 135 -11.01 -33.82 -0.65
N SER A 136 -10.05 -34.04 -1.54
CA SER A 136 -8.78 -34.64 -1.12
C SER A 136 -7.99 -33.56 -0.36
N PRO A 137 -7.60 -33.78 0.90
CA PRO A 137 -6.63 -32.92 1.57
C PRO A 137 -5.26 -33.19 0.95
N THR A 138 -5.00 -32.63 -0.23
CA THR A 138 -3.69 -32.69 -0.86
C THR A 138 -2.73 -31.84 -0.05
N ASN A 139 -1.84 -32.51 0.68
CA ASN A 139 -0.79 -31.92 1.50
C ASN A 139 0.34 -31.37 0.62
N ASN A 140 0.00 -30.41 -0.25
CA ASN A 140 0.91 -29.86 -1.25
C ASN A 140 1.56 -28.57 -0.76
N LYS A 141 2.24 -28.65 0.40
CA LYS A 141 3.00 -27.52 0.98
C LYS A 141 4.01 -26.95 -0.02
N HIS A 142 4.61 -27.82 -0.83
CA HIS A 142 5.55 -27.42 -1.89
C HIS A 142 4.88 -26.58 -2.98
N ILE A 143 3.63 -26.89 -3.36
CA ILE A 143 2.91 -26.09 -4.36
C ILE A 143 2.61 -24.72 -3.80
N VAL A 144 2.12 -24.63 -2.55
CA VAL A 144 1.86 -23.33 -1.89
C VAL A 144 3.11 -22.47 -1.86
N LEU A 145 4.22 -23.03 -1.40
CA LEU A 145 5.50 -22.32 -1.33
C LEU A 145 5.98 -21.89 -2.73
N PHE A 146 5.92 -22.80 -3.72
CA PHE A 146 6.34 -22.53 -5.08
C PHE A 146 5.50 -21.43 -5.75
N THR A 147 4.17 -21.48 -5.59
CA THR A 147 3.27 -20.43 -6.08
C THR A 147 3.60 -19.09 -5.42
N MET A 148 3.81 -19.06 -4.10
CA MET A 148 4.19 -17.81 -3.40
C MET A 148 5.52 -17.25 -3.91
N ILE A 149 6.54 -18.10 -4.10
CA ILE A 149 7.85 -17.69 -4.60
C ILE A 149 7.74 -17.12 -6.02
N ILE A 150 7.03 -17.81 -6.92
CA ILE A 150 6.84 -17.35 -8.31
C ILE A 150 6.09 -16.03 -8.34
N THR A 151 4.96 -15.92 -7.64
CA THR A 151 4.18 -14.68 -7.59
C THR A 151 5.01 -13.55 -6.99
N GLY A 152 5.78 -13.82 -5.92
CA GLY A 152 6.70 -12.86 -5.32
C GLY A 152 7.79 -12.40 -6.25
N PHE A 153 8.36 -13.30 -7.06
CA PHE A 153 9.38 -12.98 -8.04
C PHE A 153 8.84 -12.17 -9.21
N ILE A 154 7.67 -12.54 -9.76
CA ILE A 154 7.00 -11.77 -10.83
C ILE A 154 6.71 -10.35 -10.34
N LEU A 155 6.16 -10.22 -9.12
CA LEU A 155 5.88 -8.90 -8.54
C LEU A 155 7.15 -8.12 -8.22
N LEU A 156 8.24 -8.79 -7.84
CA LEU A 156 9.53 -8.14 -7.63
C LEU A 156 10.04 -7.52 -8.94
N LEU A 157 10.00 -8.26 -10.04
CA LEU A 157 10.39 -7.76 -11.36
C LEU A 157 9.49 -6.62 -11.82
N LEU A 158 8.17 -6.78 -11.68
CA LEU A 158 7.20 -5.74 -12.04
C LEU A 158 7.41 -4.47 -11.23
N ASN A 159 7.77 -4.55 -9.94
CA ASN A 159 7.98 -3.38 -9.10
C ASN A 159 9.42 -2.82 -9.13
N LEU A 160 10.36 -3.45 -9.84
CA LEU A 160 11.76 -3.01 -9.90
C LEU A 160 11.89 -1.55 -10.41
N HIS A 161 10.97 -1.12 -11.27
CA HIS A 161 10.91 0.26 -11.77
C HIS A 161 10.77 1.30 -10.64
N TYR A 162 10.17 0.94 -9.50
CA TYR A 162 10.13 1.83 -8.33
C TYR A 162 11.55 2.10 -7.79
N VAL A 163 12.40 1.09 -7.68
CA VAL A 163 13.78 1.28 -7.17
C VAL A 163 14.61 2.14 -8.12
N LEU A 164 14.47 1.93 -9.42
CA LEU A 164 15.29 2.57 -10.44
C LEU A 164 14.89 4.04 -10.67
N PHE A 165 13.58 4.31 -10.73
CA PHE A 165 13.05 5.57 -11.23
C PHE A 165 12.36 6.44 -10.20
N THR A 166 12.22 6.03 -8.92
CA THR A 166 11.66 6.93 -7.89
C THR A 166 12.71 7.82 -7.21
N GLY A 167 12.26 8.94 -6.66
CA GLY A 167 13.06 9.85 -5.85
C GLY A 167 13.45 11.10 -6.62
N ASN A 168 12.69 12.18 -6.43
CA ASN A 168 13.04 13.53 -6.85
C ASN A 168 13.11 14.43 -5.61
N LYS A 169 14.07 15.37 -5.61
CA LYS A 169 14.11 16.42 -4.60
C LYS A 169 13.08 17.48 -5.01
N VAL A 170 12.07 17.68 -4.19
CA VAL A 170 11.05 18.72 -4.39
C VAL A 170 11.42 19.89 -3.50
N VAL A 171 11.54 21.09 -4.06
CA VAL A 171 11.79 22.31 -3.30
C VAL A 171 10.44 22.86 -2.83
N LEU A 172 10.13 22.77 -1.53
CA LEU A 172 8.86 23.27 -0.99
C LEU A 172 8.91 24.77 -0.61
N SER A 173 10.09 25.30 -0.31
CA SER A 173 10.31 26.69 0.08
C SER A 173 11.78 27.05 -0.18
N GLU A 174 12.10 28.34 -0.36
CA GLU A 174 13.40 28.85 -0.82
C GLU A 174 14.62 28.31 -0.04
N ASN A 175 14.43 27.76 1.17
CA ASN A 175 15.49 27.16 1.98
C ASN A 175 15.24 25.70 2.44
N THR A 176 14.15 25.05 2.04
CA THR A 176 13.86 23.65 2.45
C THR A 176 13.65 22.74 1.26
N THR A 177 14.66 21.91 0.98
CA THR A 177 14.53 20.81 0.02
C THR A 177 13.94 19.59 0.73
N PHE A 178 12.89 19.04 0.13
CA PHE A 178 12.20 17.86 0.64
C PHE A 178 12.40 16.70 -0.32
N LEU A 179 12.81 15.54 0.20
CA LEU A 179 12.93 14.36 -0.63
C LEU A 179 11.58 13.64 -0.75
N ALA A 180 10.95 13.72 -1.93
CA ALA A 180 9.74 12.99 -2.23
C ALA A 180 10.07 11.74 -3.09
N CYS A 181 9.82 10.55 -2.55
CA CYS A 181 9.84 9.30 -3.34
C CYS A 181 8.47 9.02 -3.93
N ILE A 182 8.12 9.83 -4.92
CA ILE A 182 6.90 9.71 -5.72
C ILE A 182 7.32 9.89 -7.17
N PHE A 183 6.58 9.28 -8.11
CA PHE A 183 6.74 9.62 -9.52
C PHE A 183 6.19 11.02 -9.76
N ASP A 184 7.07 11.91 -10.19
CA ASP A 184 6.69 13.28 -10.50
C ASP A 184 6.21 13.39 -11.95
N LYS A 185 4.96 13.82 -12.12
CA LYS A 185 4.35 14.06 -13.44
C LYS A 185 5.01 15.25 -14.17
N HIS A 186 5.68 16.13 -13.46
CA HIS A 186 6.40 17.28 -14.03
C HIS A 186 7.89 17.00 -14.29
N SER A 187 8.37 15.80 -13.98
CA SER A 187 9.76 15.42 -14.22
C SER A 187 10.18 15.53 -15.69
N GLU A 188 11.41 15.94 -15.95
CA GLU A 188 12.01 15.92 -17.29
C GLU A 188 12.15 14.49 -17.85
N ASN A 189 12.17 13.47 -16.99
CA ASN A 189 12.27 12.08 -17.40
C ASN A 189 10.94 11.54 -17.93
N ASN A 190 10.87 11.30 -19.25
CA ASN A 190 9.71 10.72 -19.93
C ASN A 190 9.24 9.37 -19.30
N PHE A 191 10.18 8.57 -18.77
CA PHE A 191 9.85 7.34 -18.06
C PHE A 191 9.07 7.58 -16.75
N GLN A 192 9.47 8.56 -15.93
CA GLN A 192 8.76 8.88 -14.69
C GLN A 192 7.32 9.35 -15.00
N LYS A 193 7.16 10.18 -16.03
CA LYS A 193 5.84 10.64 -16.51
C LYS A 193 4.94 9.47 -16.94
N PHE A 194 5.48 8.55 -17.73
CA PHE A 194 4.76 7.37 -18.17
C PHE A 194 4.32 6.52 -16.97
N PHE A 195 5.23 6.17 -16.05
CA PHE A 195 4.88 5.35 -14.90
C PHE A 195 3.93 6.06 -13.91
N ALA A 196 4.03 7.37 -13.73
CA ALA A 196 3.08 8.15 -12.95
C ALA A 196 1.65 8.02 -13.50
N SER A 197 1.50 7.99 -14.83
CA SER A 197 0.20 7.85 -15.48
C SER A 197 -0.30 6.40 -15.53
N THR A 198 0.61 5.45 -15.75
CA THR A 198 0.27 4.05 -16.06
C THR A 198 0.18 3.17 -14.80
N SER A 199 0.85 3.53 -13.70
CA SER A 199 0.88 2.75 -12.45
C SER A 199 -0.51 2.32 -11.96
N THR A 200 -1.49 3.23 -11.98
CA THR A 200 -2.86 2.94 -11.51
C THR A 200 -3.58 1.95 -12.43
N TRP A 201 -3.33 2.01 -13.73
CA TRP A 201 -3.92 1.12 -14.72
C TRP A 201 -3.25 -0.23 -14.76
N GLN A 202 -1.97 -0.30 -14.43
CA GLN A 202 -1.18 -1.53 -14.51
C GLN A 202 -1.72 -2.61 -13.58
N GLU A 203 -2.14 -2.26 -12.36
CA GLU A 203 -2.79 -3.21 -11.44
C GLU A 203 -4.13 -3.70 -12.02
N LEU A 204 -4.99 -2.78 -12.48
CA LEU A 204 -6.30 -3.10 -13.07
C LEU A 204 -6.21 -4.01 -14.30
N VAL A 205 -5.33 -3.67 -15.24
CA VAL A 205 -5.12 -4.45 -16.47
C VAL A 205 -4.62 -5.85 -16.13
N THR A 206 -3.72 -5.96 -15.14
CA THR A 206 -3.20 -7.26 -14.73
C THR A 206 -4.29 -8.13 -14.11
N TYR A 207 -5.20 -7.56 -13.30
CA TYR A 207 -6.38 -8.28 -12.80
C TYR A 207 -7.29 -8.78 -13.93
N ILE A 208 -7.57 -7.92 -14.91
CA ILE A 208 -8.48 -8.25 -16.02
C ILE A 208 -7.90 -9.37 -16.88
N ILE A 209 -6.61 -9.30 -17.24
CA ILE A 209 -5.95 -10.32 -18.08
C ILE A 209 -6.02 -11.70 -17.40
N VAL A 210 -5.74 -11.78 -16.10
CA VAL A 210 -5.77 -13.06 -15.36
C VAL A 210 -7.18 -13.65 -15.29
N PHE A 211 -8.19 -12.80 -15.14
CA PHE A 211 -9.59 -13.23 -15.08
C PHE A 211 -10.18 -13.55 -16.45
N MET A 212 -9.77 -12.88 -17.53
CA MET A 212 -10.32 -13.08 -18.88
C MET A 212 -9.75 -14.29 -19.62
N TYR A 213 -8.55 -14.77 -19.28
CA TYR A 213 -7.96 -15.95 -19.93
C TYR A 213 -8.52 -17.30 -19.43
N LYS A 214 -9.75 -17.32 -18.90
CA LYS A 214 -10.38 -18.53 -18.37
C LYS A 214 -11.90 -18.51 -18.48
#